data_AF-A0AAV3W7C2-F1
#
_entry.id   AF-A0AAV3W7C2-F1
#
_cell.length_a   1.000
_cell.length_b   1.000
_cell.length_c   1.000
_cell.angle_alpha   90.00
_cell.angle_beta   90.00
_cell.angle_gamma   90.00
#
_symmetry.space_group_name_H-M   'P 1'
#
loop_
_entity.id
_entity.type
_entity.pdbx_description
1 polymer ?
#
loop_
_entity_poly.entity_id
_entity_poly.type
_entity_poly.pdbx_seq_one_letter_code
_entity_poly.pdbx_strand_id
1 'polypeptide(L)'
;MNNEESLTAVDVAELLKITKNTVYEMVKRGELPGYKVGKKLRIDKKDVENYINSQKVTKGSNNQIKILIDEPVIEENLSNIKKVENSNDIIISGQDVILDVLAEKIMEKANDIRVLRSNTGSYSGLYDLYNDKISISSVHLWDGDTNEYNTAFVRKLVPGISCLIINLAYRNVGFYVPKGNPNKITNWKDLIKEDISMINREKGSGIRILLDEKLRVNNINREQIKGYNIEKQSHSAVARSIARGEGNVGIGNEKAANQVDGIDFIKIQEERYDLVIKESDLKYPIYQLIIRTIQSEEFKREIESLGGYDLKDIGKILDKT
;
A
#
# COMPACT_ATOMS: atom_id res chain seq x y z
N MET A 1 -37.35 -33.10 -30.60
CA MET A 1 -38.08 -31.87 -30.22
C MET A 1 -38.54 -32.04 -28.78
N ASN A 2 -37.72 -31.63 -27.82
CA ASN A 2 -38.18 -31.51 -26.44
C ASN A 2 -38.76 -30.10 -26.31
N ASN A 3 -40.08 -30.01 -26.18
CA ASN A 3 -40.77 -28.77 -25.82
C ASN A 3 -40.32 -28.40 -24.40
N GLU A 4 -39.24 -27.64 -24.29
CA GLU A 4 -38.97 -26.86 -23.09
C GLU A 4 -40.10 -25.80 -22.98
N GLU A 5 -40.86 -25.85 -21.88
CA GLU A 5 -42.06 -25.01 -21.68
C GLU A 5 -41.69 -23.53 -21.73
N SER A 6 -41.97 -22.89 -22.86
CA SER A 6 -41.75 -21.47 -23.10
C SER A 6 -42.91 -20.62 -22.56
N LEU A 7 -42.62 -19.76 -21.59
CA LEU A 7 -43.58 -18.92 -20.87
C LEU A 7 -43.74 -17.53 -21.52
N THR A 8 -44.93 -16.94 -21.41
CA THR A 8 -45.12 -15.51 -21.72
C THR A 8 -44.67 -14.64 -20.55
N ALA A 9 -44.47 -13.35 -20.82
CA ALA A 9 -44.27 -12.36 -19.76
C ALA A 9 -45.44 -12.26 -18.75
N VAL A 10 -46.65 -12.73 -19.10
CA VAL A 10 -47.79 -12.77 -18.18
C VAL A 10 -47.65 -13.97 -17.23
N ASP A 11 -47.33 -15.14 -17.78
CA ASP A 11 -47.16 -16.37 -16.98
C ASP A 11 -46.01 -16.22 -15.97
N VAL A 12 -44.91 -15.58 -16.38
CA VAL A 12 -43.78 -15.28 -15.48
C VAL A 12 -44.17 -14.25 -14.42
N ALA A 13 -44.99 -13.26 -14.77
CA ALA A 13 -45.47 -12.25 -13.83
C ALA A 13 -46.36 -12.89 -12.73
N GLU A 14 -47.23 -13.82 -13.09
CA GLU A 14 -48.04 -14.58 -12.12
C GLU A 14 -47.17 -15.47 -11.23
N LEU A 15 -46.20 -16.18 -11.82
CA LEU A 15 -45.32 -17.10 -11.11
C LEU A 15 -44.44 -16.39 -10.07
N LEU A 16 -43.92 -15.21 -10.42
CA LEU A 16 -43.09 -14.39 -9.53
C LEU A 16 -43.92 -13.40 -8.68
N LYS A 17 -45.25 -13.33 -8.87
CA LYS A 17 -46.15 -12.37 -8.22
C LYS A 17 -45.73 -10.90 -8.41
N ILE A 18 -45.36 -10.54 -9.63
CA ILE A 18 -44.95 -9.18 -10.03
C ILE A 18 -45.78 -8.67 -11.21
N THR A 19 -45.57 -7.42 -11.63
CA THR A 19 -46.28 -6.89 -12.80
C THR A 19 -45.63 -7.34 -14.12
N LYS A 20 -46.44 -7.45 -15.18
CA LYS A 20 -45.97 -7.75 -16.53
C LYS A 20 -44.88 -6.78 -17.02
N ASN A 21 -45.00 -5.49 -16.69
CA ASN A 21 -43.99 -4.49 -17.06
C ASN A 21 -42.65 -4.75 -16.37
N THR A 22 -42.66 -5.21 -15.12
CA THR A 22 -41.45 -5.60 -14.39
C THR A 22 -40.73 -6.73 -15.11
N VAL A 23 -41.46 -7.73 -15.63
CA VAL A 23 -40.85 -8.83 -16.40
C VAL A 23 -40.15 -8.32 -17.67
N TYR A 24 -40.74 -7.36 -18.40
CA TYR A 24 -40.07 -6.75 -19.56
C TYR A 24 -38.81 -6.00 -19.18
N GLU A 25 -38.84 -5.24 -18.07
CA GLU A 25 -37.66 -4.52 -17.59
C GLU A 25 -36.56 -5.49 -17.11
N MET A 26 -36.92 -6.60 -16.47
CA MET A 26 -35.96 -7.65 -16.07
C MET A 26 -35.26 -8.27 -17.29
N VAL A 27 -36.00 -8.57 -18.36
CA VAL A 27 -35.38 -9.05 -19.61
C VAL A 27 -34.51 -7.97 -20.26
N LYS A 28 -34.97 -6.72 -20.28
CA LYS A 28 -34.21 -5.60 -20.85
C LYS A 28 -32.91 -5.32 -20.08
N ARG A 29 -32.89 -5.52 -18.76
CA ARG A 29 -31.71 -5.40 -17.89
C ARG A 29 -30.80 -6.64 -17.93
N GLY A 30 -31.23 -7.72 -18.60
CA GLY A 30 -30.49 -8.98 -18.67
C GLY A 30 -30.59 -9.82 -17.38
N GLU A 31 -31.47 -9.48 -16.44
CA GLU A 31 -31.69 -10.23 -15.20
C GLU A 31 -32.43 -11.56 -15.45
N LEU A 32 -33.25 -11.60 -16.50
CA LEU A 32 -33.96 -12.80 -16.93
C LEU A 32 -33.74 -13.02 -18.43
N PRO A 33 -33.18 -14.17 -18.86
CA PRO A 33 -33.03 -14.48 -20.27
C PRO A 33 -34.40 -14.54 -20.96
N GLY A 34 -34.50 -13.91 -22.13
CA GLY A 34 -35.74 -13.94 -22.91
C GLY A 34 -35.47 -13.71 -24.39
N TYR A 35 -36.27 -14.35 -25.23
CA TYR A 35 -36.19 -14.25 -26.68
C TYR A 35 -37.54 -13.82 -27.26
N LYS A 36 -37.51 -13.25 -28.46
CA LYS A 36 -38.73 -12.85 -29.16
C LYS A 36 -39.16 -13.93 -30.14
N VAL A 37 -40.42 -14.32 -30.08
CA VAL A 37 -41.09 -15.10 -31.11
C VAL A 37 -42.16 -14.21 -31.73
N GLY A 38 -41.85 -13.65 -32.90
CA GLY A 38 -42.62 -12.57 -33.51
C GLY A 38 -42.62 -11.31 -32.63
N LYS A 39 -43.81 -10.75 -32.35
CA LYS A 39 -43.96 -9.57 -31.47
C LYS A 39 -44.08 -9.91 -29.97
N LYS A 40 -44.01 -11.19 -29.60
CA LYS A 40 -44.22 -11.66 -28.22
C LYS A 40 -42.90 -12.09 -27.58
N LEU A 41 -42.70 -11.70 -26.33
CA LEU A 41 -41.57 -12.11 -25.50
C LEU A 41 -41.84 -13.51 -24.93
N ARG A 42 -40.83 -14.37 -25.00
CA ARG A 42 -40.79 -15.74 -24.50
C ARG A 42 -39.62 -15.90 -23.56
N ILE A 43 -39.85 -16.65 -22.48
CA ILE A 43 -38.86 -16.91 -21.44
C ILE A 43 -38.95 -18.41 -21.13
N ASP A 44 -37.83 -19.11 -21.15
CA ASP A 44 -37.86 -20.55 -20.86
C ASP A 44 -38.06 -20.75 -19.35
N LYS A 45 -38.94 -21.69 -18.99
CA LYS A 45 -39.30 -21.95 -17.59
C LYS A 45 -38.09 -22.23 -16.71
N LYS A 46 -37.07 -22.93 -17.26
CA LYS A 46 -35.81 -23.24 -16.57
C LYS A 46 -35.06 -21.97 -16.15
N ASP A 47 -35.10 -20.92 -16.95
CA ASP A 47 -34.45 -19.66 -16.63
C ASP A 47 -35.17 -18.89 -15.52
N VAL A 48 -36.49 -18.99 -15.48
CA VAL A 48 -37.30 -18.46 -14.36
C VAL A 48 -36.99 -19.21 -13.07
N GLU A 49 -36.89 -20.54 -13.13
CA GLU A 49 -36.51 -21.35 -11.97
C GLU A 49 -35.08 -21.05 -11.49
N ASN A 50 -34.14 -20.89 -12.41
CA ASN A 50 -32.76 -20.49 -12.10
C ASN A 50 -32.71 -19.10 -11.45
N TYR A 51 -33.51 -18.14 -11.94
CA TYR A 51 -33.65 -16.82 -11.33
C TYR A 51 -34.19 -16.92 -9.90
N ILE A 52 -35.22 -17.73 -9.65
CA ILE A 52 -35.75 -17.94 -8.30
C ILE A 52 -34.70 -18.58 -7.39
N ASN A 53 -33.94 -19.53 -7.90
CA ASN A 53 -32.91 -20.22 -7.13
C ASN A 53 -31.73 -19.29 -6.81
N SER A 54 -31.28 -18.45 -7.74
CA SER A 54 -30.20 -17.47 -7.49
C SER A 54 -30.59 -16.44 -6.43
N GLN A 55 -31.88 -16.08 -6.34
CA GLN A 55 -32.42 -15.24 -5.26
C GLN A 55 -32.54 -15.99 -3.92
N LYS A 56 -32.69 -17.32 -3.93
CA LYS A 56 -32.77 -18.17 -2.73
C LYS A 56 -31.41 -18.50 -2.13
N VAL A 57 -30.30 -18.40 -2.88
CA VAL A 57 -28.93 -18.59 -2.34
C VAL A 57 -28.48 -17.34 -1.56
N THR A 58 -29.17 -17.06 -0.46
CA THR A 58 -28.65 -16.24 0.64
C THR A 58 -29.02 -16.94 1.94
N LYS A 59 -28.50 -18.17 2.14
CA LYS A 59 -28.37 -18.87 3.43
C LYS A 59 -27.78 -20.27 3.20
N GLY A 60 -26.51 -20.47 3.58
CA GLY A 60 -25.98 -21.79 3.92
C GLY A 60 -24.93 -22.40 2.99
N SER A 61 -23.71 -22.51 3.54
CA SER A 61 -22.79 -23.65 3.46
C SER A 61 -21.87 -23.88 2.24
N ASN A 62 -20.59 -23.57 2.49
CA ASN A 62 -19.34 -24.29 2.22
C ASN A 62 -19.17 -25.37 1.12
N ASN A 63 -17.94 -25.32 0.58
CA ASN A 63 -17.10 -26.40 0.01
C ASN A 63 -17.23 -26.74 -1.49
N GLN A 64 -16.29 -26.24 -2.31
CA GLN A 64 -15.11 -27.01 -2.79
C GLN A 64 -14.39 -26.21 -3.89
N ILE A 65 -13.13 -25.82 -3.64
CA ILE A 65 -12.25 -25.29 -4.68
C ILE A 65 -11.69 -26.47 -5.47
N LYS A 66 -12.03 -26.55 -6.76
CA LYS A 66 -11.35 -27.41 -7.73
C LYS A 66 -10.59 -26.50 -8.69
N ILE A 67 -9.27 -26.42 -8.51
CA ILE A 67 -8.37 -25.68 -9.39
C ILE A 67 -8.28 -26.44 -10.72
N LEU A 68 -8.71 -25.82 -11.82
CA LEU A 68 -8.32 -26.19 -13.16
C LEU A 68 -7.69 -24.95 -13.79
N ILE A 69 -6.43 -25.12 -14.15
CA ILE A 69 -5.53 -24.17 -14.79
C ILE A 69 -5.78 -24.33 -16.31
N ASP A 70 -5.71 -23.21 -17.05
CA ASP A 70 -5.68 -23.05 -18.52
C ASP A 70 -6.91 -22.34 -19.10
N GLU A 71 -6.87 -20.99 -19.13
CA GLU A 71 -7.28 -20.14 -20.28
C GLU A 71 -7.04 -18.63 -19.98
N PRO A 72 -6.89 -17.76 -21.01
CA PRO A 72 -6.19 -16.48 -20.90
C PRO A 72 -6.97 -15.43 -20.11
N VAL A 73 -6.23 -14.61 -19.35
CA VAL A 73 -6.77 -13.49 -18.56
C VAL A 73 -7.34 -12.43 -19.50
N ILE A 74 -8.67 -12.40 -19.63
CA ILE A 74 -9.40 -11.27 -20.21
C ILE A 74 -9.60 -10.24 -19.09
N GLU A 75 -9.10 -9.03 -19.30
CA GLU A 75 -9.32 -7.84 -18.48
C GLU A 75 -10.82 -7.49 -18.45
N GLU A 76 -11.58 -8.06 -17.53
CA GLU A 76 -12.95 -7.61 -17.24
C GLU A 76 -13.11 -7.20 -15.78
N ASN A 77 -13.33 -5.89 -15.61
CA ASN A 77 -14.11 -5.28 -14.54
C ASN A 77 -13.66 -5.55 -13.09
N LEU A 78 -12.56 -4.90 -12.69
CA LEU A 78 -12.26 -4.55 -11.28
C LEU A 78 -13.35 -3.66 -10.62
N SER A 79 -14.40 -3.28 -11.36
CA SER A 79 -15.49 -2.42 -10.92
C SER A 79 -16.52 -3.10 -10.01
N ASN A 80 -16.43 -4.42 -9.80
CA ASN A 80 -17.34 -5.20 -8.96
C ASN A 80 -16.72 -5.78 -7.68
N ILE A 81 -15.58 -5.23 -7.21
CA ILE A 81 -15.23 -5.39 -5.80
C ILE A 81 -16.28 -4.60 -5.01
N LYS A 82 -17.35 -5.29 -4.60
CA LYS A 82 -18.30 -4.80 -3.60
C LYS A 82 -17.46 -4.28 -2.44
N LYS A 83 -17.42 -2.94 -2.31
CA LYS A 83 -16.89 -2.26 -1.14
C LYS A 83 -17.71 -2.81 0.03
N VAL A 84 -17.09 -3.70 0.80
CA VAL A 84 -17.69 -4.18 2.05
C VAL A 84 -17.70 -2.95 2.96
N GLU A 85 -18.82 -2.25 3.03
CA GLU A 85 -19.06 -1.08 3.89
C GLU A 85 -19.15 -1.47 5.38
N ASN A 86 -18.29 -2.38 5.81
CA ASN A 86 -18.11 -2.83 7.19
C ASN A 86 -16.64 -3.19 7.43
N SER A 87 -15.68 -2.43 6.90
CA SER A 87 -14.28 -2.71 7.16
C SER A 87 -13.87 -2.13 8.51
N ASN A 88 -13.94 -2.94 9.57
CA ASN A 88 -13.08 -2.81 10.75
C ASN A 88 -11.58 -3.00 10.39
N ASP A 89 -11.19 -2.70 9.16
CA ASP A 89 -9.86 -2.96 8.66
C ASP A 89 -8.99 -1.73 8.92
N ILE A 90 -7.84 -1.95 9.53
CA ILE A 90 -6.79 -0.93 9.66
C ILE A 90 -5.77 -1.20 8.56
N ILE A 91 -5.62 -0.26 7.63
CA ILE A 91 -4.62 -0.36 6.57
C ILE A 91 -3.42 0.50 6.93
N ILE A 92 -2.25 -0.12 7.12
CA ILE A 92 -0.99 0.53 7.43
C ILE A 92 -0.10 0.56 6.18
N SER A 93 0.20 1.76 5.69
CA SER A 93 1.09 1.98 4.54
C SER A 93 2.54 2.14 4.99
N GLY A 94 3.43 1.40 4.32
CA GLY A 94 4.87 1.50 4.51
C GLY A 94 5.61 0.23 4.13
N GLN A 95 6.93 0.36 4.05
CA GLN A 95 7.82 -0.71 3.57
C GLN A 95 8.68 -1.33 4.68
N ASP A 96 8.72 -0.74 5.87
CA ASP A 96 9.54 -1.25 6.98
C ASP A 96 8.86 -2.41 7.71
N VAL A 97 9.67 -3.34 8.24
CA VAL A 97 9.23 -4.54 8.96
C VAL A 97 8.69 -4.22 10.35
N ILE A 98 9.04 -3.07 10.94
CA ILE A 98 8.46 -2.60 12.21
C ILE A 98 6.92 -2.59 12.14
N LEU A 99 6.37 -2.28 10.97
CA LEU A 99 4.94 -2.22 10.76
C LEU A 99 4.27 -3.60 10.71
N ASP A 100 5.02 -4.68 10.45
CA ASP A 100 4.51 -6.06 10.49
C ASP A 100 4.35 -6.49 11.93
N VAL A 101 5.36 -6.20 12.75
CA VAL A 101 5.33 -6.38 14.21
C VAL A 101 4.17 -5.58 14.81
N LEU A 102 3.99 -4.33 14.39
CA LEU A 102 2.88 -3.51 14.87
C LEU A 102 1.53 -4.14 14.52
N ALA A 103 1.36 -4.59 13.27
CA ALA A 103 0.12 -5.23 12.82
C ALA A 103 -0.19 -6.50 13.62
N GLU A 104 0.82 -7.37 13.84
CA GLU A 104 0.69 -8.58 14.66
C GLU A 104 0.26 -8.24 16.09
N LYS A 105 0.95 -7.30 16.74
CA LYS A 105 0.64 -6.88 18.12
C LYS A 105 -0.73 -6.24 18.29
N ILE A 106 -1.25 -5.59 17.25
CA ILE A 106 -2.62 -5.08 17.24
C ILE A 106 -3.62 -6.24 17.15
N MET A 107 -3.39 -7.18 16.23
CA MET A 107 -4.29 -8.32 16.01
C MET A 107 -4.34 -9.27 17.23
N GLU A 108 -3.23 -9.44 17.95
CA GLU A 108 -3.20 -10.19 19.23
C GLU A 108 -4.13 -9.60 20.30
N LYS A 109 -4.34 -8.27 20.28
CA LYS A 109 -5.12 -7.53 21.28
C LYS A 109 -6.54 -7.23 20.81
N ALA A 110 -6.85 -7.42 19.53
CA ALA A 110 -8.13 -7.09 18.92
C ALA A 110 -8.58 -8.17 17.92
N ASN A 111 -9.34 -9.16 18.42
CA ASN A 111 -9.73 -10.35 17.67
C ASN A 111 -10.67 -10.09 16.47
N ASP A 112 -11.38 -8.97 16.45
CA ASP A 112 -12.38 -8.63 15.41
C ASP A 112 -11.91 -7.52 14.45
N ILE A 113 -10.60 -7.25 14.40
CA ILE A 113 -10.00 -6.20 13.58
C ILE A 113 -8.96 -6.84 12.66
N ARG A 114 -9.08 -6.57 11.36
CA ARG A 114 -8.07 -6.99 10.39
C ARG A 114 -7.08 -5.88 10.20
N VAL A 115 -5.79 -6.16 10.36
CA VAL A 115 -4.74 -5.18 10.04
C VAL A 115 -4.09 -5.59 8.73
N LEU A 116 -4.22 -4.73 7.72
CA LEU A 116 -3.70 -4.95 6.37
C LEU A 116 -2.47 -4.08 6.13
N ARG A 117 -1.54 -4.59 5.33
CA ARG A 117 -0.34 -3.86 4.90
C ARG A 117 -0.50 -3.35 3.47
N SER A 118 -0.19 -2.07 3.26
CA SER A 118 0.01 -1.49 1.93
C SER A 118 1.50 -1.18 1.74
N ASN A 119 2.14 -1.87 0.81
CA ASN A 119 3.58 -1.73 0.58
C ASN A 119 3.89 -0.55 -0.36
N THR A 120 3.56 0.66 0.08
CA THR A 120 3.76 1.91 -0.67
C THR A 120 4.74 2.85 0.05
N GLY A 121 5.43 3.71 -0.71
CA GLY A 121 6.37 4.69 -0.17
C GLY A 121 5.67 5.88 0.51
N SER A 122 6.41 6.62 1.33
CA SER A 122 5.91 7.70 2.19
C SER A 122 5.06 8.75 1.47
N TYR A 123 5.46 9.18 0.27
CA TYR A 123 4.71 10.18 -0.49
C TYR A 123 3.32 9.68 -0.90
N SER A 124 3.28 8.48 -1.50
CA SER A 124 2.03 7.83 -1.89
C SER A 124 1.18 7.45 -0.68
N GLY A 125 1.81 7.08 0.44
CA GLY A 125 1.13 6.84 1.71
C GLY A 125 0.39 8.07 2.23
N LEU A 126 1.00 9.25 2.22
CA LEU A 126 0.31 10.49 2.59
C LEU A 126 -0.83 10.84 1.62
N TYR A 127 -0.62 10.65 0.33
CA TYR A 127 -1.66 10.83 -0.68
C TYR A 127 -2.85 9.88 -0.42
N ASP A 128 -2.61 8.61 -0.16
CA ASP A 128 -3.65 7.63 0.12
C ASP A 128 -4.34 7.88 1.47
N LEU A 129 -3.61 8.39 2.47
CA LEU A 129 -4.18 8.82 3.75
C LEU A 129 -5.14 9.99 3.54
N TYR A 130 -4.74 10.99 2.74
CA TYR A 130 -5.60 12.13 2.41
C TYR A 130 -6.89 11.69 1.71
N ASN A 131 -6.83 10.69 0.85
CA ASN A 131 -7.97 10.14 0.10
C ASN A 131 -8.76 9.04 0.84
N ASP A 132 -8.55 8.86 2.15
CA ASP A 132 -9.25 7.84 2.97
C ASP A 132 -9.10 6.39 2.45
N LYS A 133 -8.00 6.10 1.74
CA LYS A 133 -7.71 4.76 1.22
C LYS A 133 -6.95 3.89 2.22
N ILE A 134 -6.29 4.52 3.18
CA ILE A 134 -5.57 3.85 4.26
C ILE A 134 -5.89 4.51 5.60
N SER A 135 -5.62 3.80 6.69
CA SER A 135 -5.85 4.26 8.05
C SER A 135 -4.63 4.98 8.63
N ILE A 136 -3.43 4.49 8.30
CA ILE A 136 -2.16 4.97 8.87
C ILE A 136 -1.09 4.99 7.78
N SER A 137 -0.36 6.09 7.67
CA SER A 137 0.81 6.20 6.80
C SER A 137 2.08 6.25 7.63
N SER A 138 3.08 5.43 7.29
CA SER A 138 4.45 5.64 7.75
C SER A 138 5.21 6.57 6.81
N VAL A 139 6.05 7.44 7.37
CA VAL A 139 6.74 8.49 6.64
C VAL A 139 8.16 8.72 7.15
N HIS A 140 9.02 9.16 6.23
CA HIS A 140 10.42 9.52 6.46
C HIS A 140 10.88 10.46 5.34
N LEU A 141 10.15 11.57 5.17
CA LEU A 141 10.37 12.56 4.13
C LEU A 141 11.18 13.72 4.69
N TRP A 142 12.44 13.86 4.26
CA TRP A 142 13.31 14.95 4.69
C TRP A 142 13.02 16.23 3.89
N ASP A 143 12.80 17.34 4.58
CA ASP A 143 12.59 18.67 3.97
C ASP A 143 13.89 19.47 4.01
N GLY A 144 14.40 19.85 2.83
CA GLY A 144 15.65 20.58 2.72
C GLY A 144 15.57 22.04 3.17
N ASP A 145 14.36 22.62 3.21
CA ASP A 145 14.18 24.01 3.64
C ASP A 145 14.23 24.15 5.17
N THR A 146 13.65 23.20 5.91
CA THR A 146 13.61 23.22 7.38
C THR A 146 14.66 22.33 8.03
N ASN A 147 15.32 21.46 7.26
CA ASN A 147 16.20 20.40 7.76
C ASN A 147 15.51 19.46 8.78
N GLU A 148 14.20 19.29 8.63
CA GLU A 148 13.38 18.44 9.49
C GLU A 148 12.73 17.32 8.68
N TYR A 149 12.20 16.31 9.38
CA TYR A 149 11.46 15.23 8.76
C TYR A 149 9.95 15.42 8.87
N ASN A 150 9.21 14.95 7.86
CA ASN A 150 7.77 14.66 7.87
C ASN A 150 6.81 15.84 8.00
N THR A 151 6.94 16.74 8.98
CA THR A 151 5.96 17.79 9.29
C THR A 151 5.56 18.62 8.07
N ALA A 152 6.53 19.16 7.33
CA ALA A 152 6.25 19.99 6.16
C ALA A 152 5.51 19.22 5.07
N PHE A 153 5.84 17.94 4.86
CA PHE A 153 5.17 17.10 3.88
C PHE A 153 3.75 16.73 4.31
N VAL A 154 3.52 16.42 5.60
CA VAL A 154 2.16 16.16 6.11
C VAL A 154 1.28 17.39 5.92
N ARG A 155 1.77 18.58 6.28
CA ARG A 155 1.03 19.85 6.09
C ARG A 155 0.68 20.11 4.61
N LYS A 156 1.59 19.80 3.68
CA LYS A 156 1.43 20.06 2.25
C LYS A 156 0.57 19.00 1.54
N LEU A 157 0.70 17.72 1.91
CA LEU A 157 0.06 16.59 1.22
C LEU A 157 -1.27 16.16 1.84
N VAL A 158 -1.52 16.53 3.09
CA VAL A 158 -2.78 16.24 3.79
C VAL A 158 -3.44 17.55 4.28
N PRO A 159 -3.68 18.54 3.39
CA PRO A 159 -4.14 19.86 3.79
C PRO A 159 -5.55 19.81 4.39
N GLY A 160 -5.81 20.62 5.43
CA GLY A 160 -7.13 20.73 6.04
C GLY A 160 -7.54 19.56 6.93
N ILE A 161 -6.69 18.56 7.12
CA ILE A 161 -6.89 17.44 8.04
C ILE A 161 -5.83 17.54 9.13
N SER A 162 -6.25 17.63 10.39
CA SER A 162 -5.27 17.59 11.49
C SER A 162 -4.75 16.17 11.67
N CYS A 163 -3.43 16.04 11.74
CA CYS A 163 -2.76 14.76 11.88
C CYS A 163 -1.81 14.79 13.08
N LEU A 164 -1.70 13.65 13.76
CA LEU A 164 -0.64 13.38 14.72
C LEU A 164 0.54 12.72 13.99
N ILE A 165 1.75 13.16 14.33
CA ILE A 165 3.00 12.53 13.89
C ILE A 165 3.63 11.84 15.10
N ILE A 166 3.70 10.51 15.05
CA ILE A 166 4.14 9.66 16.16
C ILE A 166 5.43 8.96 15.77
N ASN A 167 6.48 9.11 16.56
CA ASN A 167 7.75 8.47 16.24
C ASN A 167 7.68 6.95 16.41
N LEU A 168 8.26 6.22 15.45
CA LEU A 168 8.49 4.78 15.57
C LEU A 168 9.95 4.47 15.85
N ALA A 169 10.85 5.08 15.10
CA ALA A 169 12.27 4.80 15.21
C ALA A 169 13.11 5.88 14.52
N TYR A 170 14.39 5.87 14.82
CA TYR A 170 15.45 6.47 14.03
C TYR A 170 16.28 5.37 13.39
N ARG A 171 16.75 5.59 12.17
CA ARG A 171 17.62 4.65 11.44
C ARG A 171 18.67 5.40 10.64
N ASN A 172 19.81 4.78 10.39
CA ASN A 172 20.86 5.42 9.59
C ASN A 172 20.56 5.26 8.10
N VAL A 173 20.74 6.34 7.35
CA VAL A 173 20.73 6.34 5.88
C VAL A 173 22.09 6.77 5.34
N GLY A 174 22.50 6.19 4.23
CA GLY A 174 23.85 6.33 3.73
C GLY A 174 24.03 5.81 2.31
N PHE A 175 25.26 5.95 1.82
CA PHE A 175 25.67 5.41 0.54
C PHE A 175 25.93 3.91 0.65
N TYR A 176 25.48 3.17 -0.36
CA TYR A 176 25.94 1.83 -0.66
C TYR A 176 27.04 1.95 -1.71
N VAL A 177 28.24 1.48 -1.41
CA VAL A 177 29.38 1.48 -2.33
C VAL A 177 29.97 0.08 -2.43
N PRO A 178 30.67 -0.28 -3.51
CA PRO A 178 31.41 -1.54 -3.55
C PRO A 178 32.38 -1.65 -2.37
N LYS A 179 32.59 -2.88 -1.88
CA LYS A 179 33.46 -3.16 -0.74
C LYS A 179 34.84 -2.50 -0.90
N GLY A 180 35.31 -1.85 0.16
CA GLY A 180 36.54 -1.05 0.19
C GLY A 180 36.39 0.37 -0.35
N ASN A 181 35.20 0.79 -0.79
CA ASN A 181 34.92 2.10 -1.39
C ASN A 181 35.96 2.52 -2.45
N PRO A 182 36.15 1.74 -3.53
CA PRO A 182 37.23 1.96 -4.50
C PRO A 182 37.18 3.34 -5.16
N ASN A 183 35.96 3.89 -5.30
CA ASN A 183 35.75 5.21 -5.89
C ASN A 183 35.81 6.38 -4.87
N LYS A 184 36.10 6.09 -3.60
CA LYS A 184 36.24 7.07 -2.50
C LYS A 184 35.04 8.02 -2.39
N ILE A 185 33.83 7.47 -2.51
CA ILE A 185 32.58 8.21 -2.40
C ILE A 185 32.30 8.45 -0.92
N THR A 186 32.13 9.70 -0.53
CA THR A 186 31.94 10.11 0.88
C THR A 186 30.90 11.21 1.04
N ASN A 187 30.61 11.95 -0.04
CA ASN A 187 29.71 13.10 0.00
C ASN A 187 28.94 13.26 -1.31
N TRP A 188 27.94 14.15 -1.31
CA TRP A 188 27.04 14.39 -2.43
C TRP A 188 27.75 14.88 -3.71
N LYS A 189 28.86 15.60 -3.60
CA LYS A 189 29.63 16.08 -4.77
C LYS A 189 30.40 14.96 -5.47
N ASP A 190 30.63 13.84 -4.80
CA ASP A 190 31.27 12.69 -5.44
C ASP A 190 30.36 12.05 -6.51
N LEU A 191 29.05 12.28 -6.46
CA LEU A 191 28.06 11.70 -7.38
C LEU A 191 28.15 12.23 -8.82
N ILE A 192 28.83 13.36 -9.05
CA ILE A 192 28.98 13.99 -10.38
C ILE A 192 30.33 13.70 -11.03
N LYS A 193 31.18 12.88 -10.42
CA LYS A 193 32.45 12.44 -11.04
C LYS A 193 32.14 11.58 -12.28
N GLU A 194 32.91 11.73 -13.36
CA GLU A 194 32.65 11.09 -14.66
C GLU A 194 32.54 9.55 -14.60
N ASP A 195 33.35 8.93 -13.73
CA ASP A 195 33.40 7.48 -13.56
C ASP A 195 32.40 6.94 -12.53
N ILE A 196 31.50 7.78 -12.01
CA ILE A 196 30.50 7.39 -11.01
C ILE A 196 29.15 7.24 -11.67
N SER A 197 28.56 6.07 -11.52
CA SER A 197 27.18 5.77 -11.89
C SER A 197 26.36 5.40 -10.67
N MET A 198 25.14 5.91 -10.61
CA MET A 198 24.21 5.70 -9.51
C MET A 198 23.16 4.64 -9.84
N ILE A 199 22.72 3.90 -8.83
CA ILE A 199 21.44 3.17 -8.82
C ILE A 199 20.52 3.84 -7.80
N ASN A 200 19.36 4.28 -8.25
CA ASN A 200 18.44 5.11 -7.48
C ASN A 200 17.24 4.31 -6.96
N ARG A 201 16.49 4.92 -6.02
CA ARG A 201 15.16 4.45 -5.60
C ARG A 201 14.07 5.08 -6.45
N GLU A 202 12.91 4.43 -6.46
CA GLU A 202 11.70 4.89 -7.13
C GLU A 202 11.27 6.28 -6.65
N LYS A 203 10.66 7.05 -7.56
CA LYS A 203 10.04 8.34 -7.23
C LYS A 203 8.99 8.18 -6.12
N GLY A 204 8.96 9.13 -5.19
CA GLY A 204 8.05 9.11 -4.04
C GLY A 204 8.56 8.31 -2.84
N SER A 205 9.65 7.55 -2.97
CA SER A 205 10.34 6.98 -1.81
C SER A 205 11.04 8.07 -0.99
N GLY A 206 11.16 7.86 0.32
CA GLY A 206 11.84 8.82 1.19
C GLY A 206 13.30 9.04 0.81
N ILE A 207 14.00 8.00 0.35
CA ILE A 207 15.37 8.11 -0.17
C ILE A 207 15.44 8.94 -1.44
N ARG A 208 14.48 8.80 -2.36
CA ARG A 208 14.48 9.61 -3.58
C ARG A 208 14.24 11.09 -3.26
N ILE A 209 13.31 11.37 -2.34
CA ILE A 209 13.07 12.75 -1.86
C ILE A 209 14.31 13.29 -1.15
N LEU A 210 14.95 12.49 -0.29
CA LEU A 210 16.21 12.87 0.36
C LEU A 210 17.30 13.22 -0.65
N LEU A 211 17.52 12.36 -1.65
CA LEU A 211 18.48 12.64 -2.71
C LEU A 211 18.17 13.97 -3.39
N ASP A 212 16.94 14.13 -3.88
CA ASP A 212 16.55 15.30 -4.68
C ASP A 212 16.68 16.60 -3.89
N GLU A 213 16.29 16.59 -2.61
CA GLU A 213 16.46 17.72 -1.69
C GLU A 213 17.93 18.00 -1.38
N LYS A 214 18.76 16.98 -1.17
CA LYS A 214 20.20 17.17 -0.92
C LYS A 214 20.91 17.68 -2.17
N LEU A 215 20.55 17.24 -3.37
CA LEU A 215 21.07 17.79 -4.61
C LEU A 215 20.70 19.28 -4.75
N ARG A 216 19.44 19.64 -4.47
CA ARG A 216 18.97 21.03 -4.48
C ARG A 216 19.75 21.90 -3.51
N VAL A 217 19.85 21.51 -2.24
CA VAL A 217 20.56 22.27 -1.20
C VAL A 217 22.06 22.40 -1.49
N ASN A 218 22.66 21.43 -2.18
CA ASN A 218 24.07 21.46 -2.58
C ASN A 218 24.31 22.09 -3.97
N ASN A 219 23.27 22.61 -4.63
CA ASN A 219 23.33 23.17 -5.98
C ASN A 219 23.93 22.20 -7.02
N ILE A 220 23.58 20.92 -6.93
CA ILE A 220 24.01 19.88 -7.87
C ILE A 220 22.89 19.62 -8.89
N ASN A 221 23.18 19.74 -10.18
CA ASN A 221 22.21 19.38 -11.21
C ASN A 221 22.16 17.85 -11.34
N ARG A 222 20.98 17.27 -11.12
CA ARG A 222 20.73 15.82 -11.27
C ARG A 222 21.10 15.26 -12.65
N GLU A 223 21.09 16.09 -13.70
CA GLU A 223 21.47 15.68 -15.06
C GLU A 223 22.96 15.33 -15.19
N GLN A 224 23.78 15.82 -14.25
CA GLN A 224 25.20 15.48 -14.17
C GLN A 224 25.45 14.11 -13.53
N ILE A 225 24.43 13.50 -12.92
CA ILE A 225 24.56 12.21 -12.23
C ILE A 225 24.21 11.09 -13.21
N LYS A 226 25.24 10.36 -13.65
CA LYS A 226 25.07 9.18 -14.51
C LYS A 226 24.26 8.12 -13.77
N GLY A 227 23.26 7.55 -14.43
CA GLY A 227 22.40 6.52 -13.83
C GLY A 227 21.32 7.05 -12.87
N TYR A 228 21.15 8.37 -12.73
CA TYR A 228 20.13 8.96 -11.84
C TYR A 228 18.70 8.41 -12.08
N ASN A 229 18.37 8.07 -13.34
CA ASN A 229 17.07 7.50 -13.72
C ASN A 229 17.02 5.96 -13.68
N ILE A 230 18.09 5.27 -13.26
CA ILE A 230 18.09 3.81 -13.08
C ILE A 230 17.49 3.53 -11.70
N GLU A 231 16.21 3.19 -11.68
CA GLU A 231 15.45 3.03 -10.43
C GLU A 231 15.30 1.56 -10.03
N LYS A 232 15.27 1.30 -8.71
CA LYS A 232 14.91 0.03 -8.10
C LYS A 232 13.86 0.26 -7.01
N GLN A 233 13.02 -0.76 -6.77
CA GLN A 233 11.82 -0.65 -5.92
C GLN A 233 12.08 -0.83 -4.41
N SER A 234 13.30 -1.17 -3.99
CA SER A 234 13.61 -1.42 -2.57
C SER A 234 15.06 -1.14 -2.23
N HIS A 235 15.34 -0.90 -0.95
CA HIS A 235 16.70 -0.72 -0.44
C HIS A 235 17.60 -1.91 -0.79
N SER A 236 17.11 -3.14 -0.55
CA SER A 236 17.86 -4.36 -0.85
C SER A 236 18.09 -4.54 -2.35
N ALA A 237 17.17 -4.10 -3.22
CA ALA A 237 17.37 -4.17 -4.66
C ALA A 237 18.49 -3.22 -5.12
N VAL A 238 18.56 -2.00 -4.57
CA VAL A 238 19.67 -1.07 -4.82
C VAL A 238 20.98 -1.66 -4.29
N ALA A 239 21.02 -2.10 -3.04
CA ALA A 239 22.22 -2.69 -2.42
C ALA A 239 22.79 -3.86 -3.24
N ARG A 240 21.94 -4.80 -3.65
CA ARG A 240 22.35 -5.93 -4.49
C ARG A 240 22.80 -5.52 -5.89
N SER A 241 22.24 -4.46 -6.47
CA SER A 241 22.70 -3.92 -7.74
C SER A 241 24.13 -3.36 -7.64
N ILE A 242 24.45 -2.66 -6.55
CA ILE A 242 25.82 -2.20 -6.29
C ILE A 242 26.76 -3.39 -6.06
N ALA A 243 26.34 -4.40 -5.30
CA ALA A 243 27.12 -5.62 -5.09
C ALA A 243 27.46 -6.37 -6.39
N ARG A 244 26.54 -6.33 -7.38
CA ARG A 244 26.75 -6.92 -8.71
C ARG A 244 27.55 -6.05 -9.67
N GLY A 245 27.96 -4.84 -9.26
CA GLY A 245 28.68 -3.91 -10.12
C GLY A 245 27.81 -3.22 -11.18
N GLU A 246 26.49 -3.18 -11.01
CA GLU A 246 25.59 -2.45 -11.92
C GLU A 246 25.72 -0.93 -11.78
N GLY A 247 26.33 -0.45 -10.69
CA GLY A 247 26.66 0.94 -10.44
C GLY A 247 27.68 1.10 -9.32
N ASN A 248 28.18 2.31 -9.14
CA ASN A 248 29.21 2.65 -8.16
C ASN A 248 28.62 3.11 -6.82
N VAL A 249 27.38 3.63 -6.83
CA VAL A 249 26.74 4.15 -5.63
C VAL A 249 25.23 3.97 -5.65
N GLY A 250 24.68 3.56 -4.52
CA GLY A 250 23.25 3.62 -4.23
C GLY A 250 23.01 4.35 -2.90
N ILE A 251 21.75 4.60 -2.55
CA ILE A 251 21.38 5.19 -1.26
C ILE A 251 20.30 4.32 -0.61
N GLY A 252 20.41 4.14 0.70
CA GLY A 252 19.35 3.52 1.48
C GLY A 252 19.68 3.43 2.96
N ASN A 253 18.93 2.60 3.69
CA ASN A 253 19.14 2.38 5.11
C ASN A 253 20.29 1.40 5.39
N GLU A 254 20.91 1.53 6.56
CA GLU A 254 22.04 0.70 6.97
C GLU A 254 21.69 -0.80 7.06
N LYS A 255 20.48 -1.11 7.54
CA LYS A 255 20.01 -2.49 7.71
C LYS A 255 20.05 -3.29 6.41
N ALA A 256 19.65 -2.71 5.28
CA ALA A 256 19.71 -3.38 3.99
C ALA A 256 21.14 -3.56 3.47
N ALA A 257 22.08 -2.67 3.84
CA ALA A 257 23.49 -2.86 3.51
C ALA A 257 24.09 -4.06 4.27
N ASN A 258 23.77 -4.19 5.56
CA ASN A 258 24.26 -5.29 6.40
C ASN A 258 23.76 -6.68 5.95
N GLN A 259 22.74 -6.74 5.10
CA GLN A 259 22.18 -7.98 4.55
C GLN A 259 22.75 -8.36 3.17
N VAL A 260 23.68 -7.57 2.63
CA VAL A 260 24.23 -7.77 1.29
C VAL A 260 25.75 -7.77 1.36
N ASP A 261 26.34 -8.91 1.03
CA ASP A 261 27.79 -9.02 0.91
C ASP A 261 28.32 -8.25 -0.30
N GLY A 262 29.58 -7.81 -0.22
CA GLY A 262 30.27 -7.15 -1.33
C GLY A 262 30.06 -5.64 -1.44
N ILE A 263 29.37 -5.03 -0.47
CA ILE A 263 29.24 -3.57 -0.34
C ILE A 263 29.68 -3.09 1.04
N ASP A 264 30.06 -1.82 1.11
CA ASP A 264 30.23 -1.08 2.36
C ASP A 264 29.15 0.00 2.48
N PHE A 265 28.81 0.34 3.74
CA PHE A 265 27.86 1.39 4.06
C PHE A 265 28.58 2.64 4.57
N ILE A 266 28.25 3.80 4.00
CA ILE A 266 28.79 5.09 4.42
C ILE A 266 27.64 5.95 4.92
N LYS A 267 27.53 6.08 6.24
CA LYS A 267 26.48 6.87 6.90
C LYS A 267 26.53 8.32 6.45
N ILE A 268 25.37 8.86 6.05
CA ILE A 268 25.21 10.27 5.67
C ILE A 268 24.43 11.02 6.74
N GLN A 269 23.32 10.45 7.22
CA GLN A 269 22.50 11.08 8.24
C GLN A 269 21.65 10.05 8.99
N GLU A 270 21.14 10.47 10.14
CA GLU A 270 20.05 9.77 10.81
C GLU A 270 18.72 10.17 10.15
N GLU A 271 17.85 9.18 9.96
CA GLU A 271 16.52 9.33 9.38
C GLU A 271 15.47 9.07 10.45
N ARG A 272 14.50 10.00 10.55
CA ARG A 272 13.35 9.89 11.44
C ARG A 272 12.20 9.18 10.73
N TYR A 273 11.74 8.08 11.32
CA TYR A 273 10.66 7.24 10.80
C TYR A 273 9.44 7.35 11.72
N ASP A 274 8.36 7.94 11.20
CA ASP A 274 7.16 8.29 11.97
C ASP A 274 5.91 7.65 11.36
N LEU A 275 4.85 7.53 12.17
CA LEU A 275 3.48 7.28 11.73
C LEU A 275 2.68 8.57 11.70
N VAL A 276 1.78 8.66 10.74
CA VAL A 276 0.81 9.74 10.58
C VAL A 276 -0.59 9.16 10.70
N ILE A 277 -1.35 9.71 11.64
CA ILE A 277 -2.72 9.32 11.96
C ILE A 277 -3.59 10.59 11.95
N LYS A 278 -4.81 10.52 11.39
CA LYS A 278 -5.76 11.63 11.47
C LYS A 278 -6.24 11.81 12.90
N GLU A 279 -6.23 13.03 13.42
CA GLU A 279 -6.70 13.31 14.78
C GLU A 279 -8.17 12.91 14.96
N SER A 280 -8.99 13.09 13.92
CA SER A 280 -10.40 12.70 13.90
C SER A 280 -10.64 11.22 14.22
N ASP A 281 -9.64 10.37 14.00
CA ASP A 281 -9.75 8.93 14.15
C ASP A 281 -9.46 8.46 15.59
N LEU A 282 -8.88 9.32 16.43
CA LEU A 282 -8.59 9.01 17.84
C LEU A 282 -9.85 8.76 18.68
N LYS A 283 -11.01 9.18 18.18
CA LYS A 283 -12.32 8.85 18.78
C LYS A 283 -12.61 7.35 18.74
N TYR A 284 -11.98 6.60 17.84
CA TYR A 284 -12.17 5.15 17.73
C TYR A 284 -11.17 4.41 18.64
N PRO A 285 -11.64 3.44 19.46
CA PRO A 285 -10.80 2.73 20.42
C PRO A 285 -9.56 2.04 19.82
N ILE A 286 -9.66 1.59 18.56
CA ILE A 286 -8.55 0.94 17.86
C ILE A 286 -7.33 1.86 17.72
N TYR A 287 -7.50 3.14 17.41
CA TYR A 287 -6.35 4.05 17.29
C TYR A 287 -5.68 4.31 18.65
N GLN A 288 -6.46 4.30 19.74
CA GLN A 288 -5.90 4.37 21.09
C GLN A 288 -5.12 3.10 21.45
N LEU A 289 -5.62 1.92 21.05
CA LEU A 289 -4.91 0.66 21.19
C LEU A 289 -3.59 0.68 20.43
N ILE A 290 -3.58 1.16 19.18
CA ILE A 290 -2.39 1.28 18.34
C ILE A 290 -1.33 2.14 19.04
N ILE A 291 -1.70 3.33 19.52
CA ILE A 291 -0.78 4.23 20.23
C ILE A 291 -0.23 3.56 21.49
N ARG A 292 -1.09 2.92 22.30
CA ARG A 292 -0.66 2.19 23.51
C ARG A 292 0.27 1.02 23.18
N THR A 293 0.03 0.32 22.07
CA THR A 293 0.90 -0.77 21.61
C THR A 293 2.28 -0.24 21.25
N ILE A 294 2.38 0.85 20.49
CA ILE A 294 3.66 1.48 20.14
C ILE A 294 4.41 1.94 21.40
N GLN A 295 3.70 2.45 22.40
CA GLN A 295 4.27 2.91 23.66
C GLN A 295 4.65 1.78 24.63
N SER A 296 4.24 0.54 24.36
CA SER A 296 4.44 -0.58 25.29
C SER A 296 5.88 -1.10 25.30
N GLU A 297 6.36 -1.50 26.48
CA GLU A 297 7.68 -2.13 26.65
C GLU A 297 7.83 -3.47 25.93
N GLU A 298 6.71 -4.14 25.64
CA GLU A 298 6.69 -5.35 24.82
C GLU A 298 7.09 -5.02 23.38
N PHE A 299 6.40 -4.07 22.76
CA PHE A 299 6.67 -3.65 21.38
C PHE A 299 8.10 -3.09 21.24
N LYS A 300 8.54 -2.25 22.19
CA LYS A 300 9.91 -1.70 22.17
C LYS A 300 10.97 -2.81 22.15
N ARG A 301 10.86 -3.80 23.05
CA ARG A 301 11.80 -4.93 23.12
C ARG A 301 11.82 -5.75 21.83
N GLU A 302 10.67 -5.91 21.19
CA GLU A 302 10.59 -6.60 19.91
C GLU A 302 11.32 -5.84 18.81
N ILE A 303 11.13 -4.52 18.71
CA ILE A 303 11.87 -3.70 17.73
C ILE A 303 13.37 -3.65 18.03
N GLU A 304 13.78 -3.59 19.30
CA GLU A 304 15.20 -3.69 19.69
C GLU A 304 15.83 -5.00 19.21
N SER A 305 15.10 -6.12 19.30
CA SER A 305 15.58 -7.43 18.86
C SER A 305 15.83 -7.52 17.35
N LEU A 306 15.13 -6.70 16.55
CA LEU A 306 15.31 -6.63 15.11
C LEU A 306 16.62 -5.93 14.70
N GLY A 307 17.22 -5.15 15.61
CA GLY A 307 18.44 -4.38 15.40
C GLY A 307 18.36 -3.27 14.34
N GLY A 308 19.31 -2.33 14.41
CA GLY A 308 19.46 -1.25 13.42
C GLY A 308 18.49 -0.07 13.59
N TYR A 309 17.84 0.05 14.75
CA TYR A 309 16.93 1.13 15.09
C TYR A 309 17.34 1.78 16.42
N ASP A 310 17.21 3.11 16.51
CA ASP A 310 17.25 3.85 17.76
C ASP A 310 15.81 4.25 18.13
N LEU A 311 15.41 3.92 19.36
CA LEU A 311 14.03 4.04 19.86
C LEU A 311 13.86 5.17 20.89
N LYS A 312 14.80 6.12 20.96
CA LYS A 312 14.79 7.23 21.95
C LYS A 312 13.46 7.98 22.09
N ASP A 313 12.66 8.05 21.03
CA ASP A 313 11.36 8.75 21.00
C ASP A 313 10.18 7.86 20.63
N ILE A 314 10.34 6.53 20.59
CA ILE A 314 9.27 5.62 20.16
C ILE A 314 7.96 5.87 20.92
N GLY A 315 6.88 6.03 20.16
CA GLY A 315 5.54 6.30 20.68
C GLY A 315 5.28 7.72 21.16
N LYS A 316 6.26 8.64 21.09
CA LYS A 316 6.04 10.06 21.37
C LYS A 316 5.36 10.72 20.18
N ILE A 317 4.39 11.59 20.48
CA ILE A 317 3.81 12.51 19.49
C ILE A 317 4.80 13.66 19.34
N LEU A 318 5.45 13.74 18.18
CA LEU A 318 6.47 14.76 17.90
C LEU A 318 5.88 16.06 17.34
N ASP A 319 4.74 15.96 16.65
CA ASP A 319 4.09 17.11 16.05
C ASP A 319 2.60 16.85 15.84
N LYS A 320 1.87 17.96 15.65
CA LYS A 320 0.47 18.00 15.23
C LYS A 320 0.31 19.01 14.10
N THR A 321 -0.24 18.57 12.97
CA THR A 321 -0.43 19.43 11.79
C THR A 321 -1.76 20.14 11.77
#